data_AF-A0A640W1T4-F1
#
_entry.id   AF-A0A640W1T4-F1
#
_cell.length_a   1.000
_cell.length_b   1.000
_cell.length_c   1.000
_cell.angle_alpha   90.00
_cell.angle_beta   90.00
_cell.angle_gamma   90.00
#
_symmetry.space_group_name_H-M   'P 1'
#
loop_
_entity.id
_entity.type
_entity.pdbx_description
1 polymer ?
#
loop_
_entity_poly.entity_id
_entity_poly.type
_entity_poly.pdbx_seq_one_letter_code
_entity_poly.pdbx_strand_id
1 'polypeptide(L)'
;MTSNQEHMTKSLIAAGWTEDRAQTLRKGNWIVVFDTSSWMILATDTTPRVYDVPVPQSDSANLTQWTVGLIEHLLETHDGGEA
;
A
#
# COMPACT_ATOMS: atom_id res chain seq x y z
N MET A 1 12.86 -7.99 -3.91
CA MET A 1 11.40 -7.93 -3.68
C MET A 1 10.89 -9.37 -3.68
N THR A 2 10.00 -9.76 -2.77
CA THR A 2 9.47 -11.14 -2.76
C THR A 2 8.34 -11.28 -3.79
N SER A 3 8.00 -12.50 -4.22
CA SER A 3 6.90 -12.72 -5.19
C SER A 3 5.56 -12.15 -4.71
N ASN A 4 5.31 -12.14 -3.40
CA ASN A 4 4.11 -11.54 -2.81
C ASN A 4 4.13 -10.01 -2.89
N GLN A 5 5.29 -9.39 -2.68
CA GLN A 5 5.45 -7.94 -2.87
C GLN A 5 5.27 -7.56 -4.34
N GLU A 6 5.79 -8.34 -5.28
CA GLU A 6 5.59 -8.11 -6.72
C GLU A 6 4.12 -8.21 -7.12
N HIS A 7 3.40 -9.20 -6.58
CA HIS A 7 1.96 -9.34 -6.81
C HIS A 7 1.19 -8.13 -6.26
N MET A 8 1.49 -7.72 -5.02
CA MET A 8 0.86 -6.56 -4.39
C MET A 8 1.17 -5.26 -5.15
N THR A 9 2.41 -5.06 -5.61
CA THR A 9 2.80 -3.92 -6.45
C THR A 9 1.95 -3.83 -7.71
N LYS A 10 1.76 -4.95 -8.42
CA LYS A 10 0.92 -4.98 -9.63
C LYS A 10 -0.52 -4.61 -9.32
N SER A 11 -1.08 -5.08 -8.20
CA SER A 11 -2.44 -4.74 -7.80
C SER A 11 -2.61 -3.28 -7.40
N LEU A 12 -1.64 -2.70 -6.70
CA LEU A 12 -1.64 -1.26 -6.39
C LEU A 12 -1.52 -0.43 -7.68
N ILE A 13 -0.64 -0.79 -8.61
CA ILE A 13 -0.52 -0.11 -9.90
C ILE A 13 -1.85 -0.17 -10.69
N ALA A 14 -2.50 -1.34 -10.70
CA ALA A 14 -3.82 -1.49 -11.32
C ALA A 14 -4.90 -0.61 -10.65
N ALA A 15 -4.73 -0.26 -9.37
CA ALA A 15 -5.59 0.65 -8.62
C ALA A 15 -5.17 2.14 -8.73
N GLY A 16 -4.26 2.47 -9.65
CA GLY A 16 -3.83 3.84 -9.94
C GLY A 16 -2.68 4.36 -9.08
N TRP A 17 -1.97 3.47 -8.38
CA TRP A 17 -0.71 3.83 -7.72
C TRP A 17 0.44 3.87 -8.74
N THR A 18 1.46 4.66 -8.46
CA THR A 18 2.65 4.81 -9.30
C THR A 18 3.90 4.46 -8.53
N GLU A 19 4.84 3.75 -9.14
CA GLU A 19 6.17 3.56 -8.56
C GLU A 19 6.93 4.89 -8.54
N ASP A 20 7.37 5.29 -7.35
CA ASP A 20 8.14 6.53 -7.14
C ASP A 20 9.65 6.24 -7.09
N ARG A 21 10.02 5.25 -6.26
CA ARG A 21 11.39 4.74 -6.11
C ARG A 21 11.36 3.29 -5.67
N ALA A 22 12.53 2.67 -5.54
CA ALA A 22 12.65 1.28 -5.10
C ALA A 22 11.77 1.00 -3.86
N GLN A 23 10.89 0.00 -3.98
CA GLN A 23 9.98 -0.44 -2.92
C GLN A 23 8.97 0.62 -2.43
N THR A 24 8.78 1.72 -3.15
CA THR A 24 7.87 2.81 -2.77
C THR A 24 6.86 3.09 -3.88
N LEU A 25 5.57 3.06 -3.54
CA LEU A 25 4.49 3.50 -4.41
C LEU A 25 3.82 4.75 -3.85
N ARG A 26 3.26 5.56 -4.75
CA ARG A 26 2.53 6.78 -4.43
C ARG A 26 1.19 6.87 -5.15
N LYS A 27 0.24 7.54 -4.51
CA LYS A 27 -1.05 7.95 -5.11
C LYS A 27 -1.41 9.31 -4.52
N GLY A 28 -1.09 10.39 -5.23
CA GLY A 28 -1.16 11.74 -4.68
C GLY A 28 -0.24 11.92 -3.46
N ASN A 29 -0.83 12.25 -2.31
CA ASN A 29 -0.13 12.43 -1.03
C ASN A 29 0.13 11.11 -0.29
N TRP A 30 -0.46 10.01 -0.75
CA TRP A 30 -0.35 8.70 -0.12
C TRP A 30 0.89 7.95 -0.57
N ILE A 31 1.50 7.25 0.37
CA ILE A 31 2.77 6.56 0.20
C ILE A 31 2.65 5.15 0.79
N VAL A 32 3.07 4.16 0.02
CA VAL A 32 3.25 2.77 0.47
C VAL A 32 4.72 2.42 0.33
N VAL A 33 5.36 1.98 1.41
CA VAL A 33 6.74 1.49 1.39
C VAL A 33 6.76 0.01 1.77
N PHE A 34 7.31 -0.83 0.91
CA PHE A 34 7.54 -2.24 1.25
C PHE A 34 8.79 -2.37 2.13
N ASP A 35 8.60 -2.87 3.34
CA ASP A 35 9.70 -3.31 4.18
C ASP A 35 10.18 -4.72 3.76
N THR A 36 11.44 -4.99 4.03
CA THR A 36 12.10 -6.28 3.83
C THR A 36 11.47 -7.41 4.65
N SER A 37 10.68 -7.09 5.69
CA SER A 37 10.11 -8.05 6.65
C SER A 37 8.72 -8.59 6.28
N SER A 38 8.27 -8.49 5.02
CA SER A 38 6.89 -8.81 4.58
C SER A 38 5.81 -7.86 5.11
N TRP A 39 6.17 -6.59 5.35
CA TRP A 39 5.25 -5.54 5.78
C TRP A 39 5.23 -4.39 4.77
N MET A 40 4.15 -3.62 4.80
CA MET A 40 3.96 -2.36 4.12
C MET A 40 3.79 -1.27 5.16
N ILE A 41 4.57 -0.21 5.02
CA ILE A 41 4.40 1.01 5.81
C ILE A 41 3.52 1.94 4.98
N LEU A 42 2.40 2.35 5.57
CA LEU A 42 1.50 3.34 4.99
C LEU A 42 1.85 4.71 5.56
N ALA A 43 1.97 5.70 4.68
CA ALA A 43 2.37 7.04 5.03
C ALA A 43 1.64 8.06 4.17
N THR A 44 1.65 9.31 4.63
CA THR A 44 1.28 10.49 3.86
C THR A 44 2.50 11.41 3.76
N ASP A 45 2.49 12.39 2.87
CA ASP A 45 3.57 13.38 2.78
C ASP A 45 3.81 14.13 4.09
N THR A 46 2.78 14.26 4.93
CA THR A 46 2.86 14.96 6.22
C THR A 46 3.13 14.00 7.38
N THR A 47 2.77 12.71 7.24
CA THR A 47 2.90 11.70 8.31
C THR A 47 3.62 10.45 7.77
N PRO A 48 4.93 10.30 8.00
CA PRO A 48 5.76 9.31 7.33
C PRO A 48 5.58 7.84 7.78
N ARG A 49 4.71 7.57 8.76
CA ARG A 49 4.34 6.22 9.20
C ARG A 49 3.04 6.25 10.00
N VAL A 50 1.95 5.93 9.33
CA VAL A 50 0.61 5.91 9.92
C VAL A 50 0.23 4.49 10.34
N TYR A 51 0.49 3.51 9.48
CA TYR A 51 0.12 2.11 9.72
C TYR A 51 1.20 1.15 9.22
N ASP A 52 1.31 0.01 9.88
CA ASP A 52 2.04 -1.16 9.38
C ASP A 52 1.02 -2.23 8.96
N VAL A 53 0.99 -2.58 7.68
CA VAL A 53 0.06 -3.56 7.10
C VAL A 53 0.85 -4.75 6.56
N PRO A 54 0.52 -6.00 6.91
CA PRO A 54 1.24 -7.15 6.38
C PRO A 54 1.03 -7.28 4.87
N VAL A 55 2.07 -7.70 4.15
CA VAL A 55 1.93 -8.11 2.74
C VAL A 55 1.14 -9.42 2.73
N PRO A 56 0.03 -9.53 1.97
CA PRO A 56 -0.74 -10.75 1.91
C PRO A 56 0.13 -11.91 1.39
N GLN A 57 0.16 -13.02 2.12
CA GLN A 57 1.01 -14.17 1.80
C GLN A 57 0.40 -15.15 0.80
N SER A 58 -0.86 -14.95 0.43
CA SER A 58 -1.55 -15.77 -0.56
C SER A 58 -1.75 -14.99 -1.85
N ASP A 59 -1.65 -15.69 -2.96
CA ASP A 59 -2.06 -15.27 -4.31
C ASP A 59 -3.59 -15.20 -4.49
N SER A 60 -4.37 -15.37 -3.41
CA SER A 60 -5.80 -15.16 -3.43
C SER A 60 -6.12 -13.73 -3.85
N ALA A 61 -6.58 -13.58 -5.09
CA ALA A 61 -6.95 -12.28 -5.67
C ALA A 61 -7.90 -11.48 -4.77
N ASN A 62 -8.80 -12.17 -4.05
CA ASN A 62 -9.74 -11.55 -3.12
C ASN A 62 -9.03 -10.87 -1.94
N LEU A 63 -8.01 -11.52 -1.36
CA LEU A 63 -7.27 -10.97 -0.23
C LEU A 63 -6.41 -9.78 -0.67
N THR A 64 -5.78 -9.86 -1.84
CA THR A 64 -5.00 -8.75 -2.41
C THR A 64 -5.89 -7.55 -2.69
N GLN A 65 -7.04 -7.74 -3.35
CA GLN A 65 -8.00 -6.66 -3.61
C GLN A 65 -8.54 -6.03 -2.34
N TRP A 66 -8.90 -6.86 -1.35
CA TRP A 66 -9.33 -6.38 -0.05
C TRP A 66 -8.25 -5.55 0.63
N THR A 67 -6.98 -5.98 0.54
CA THR A 67 -5.84 -5.25 1.11
C THR A 67 -5.64 -3.89 0.43
N VAL A 68 -5.82 -3.79 -0.89
CA VAL A 68 -5.80 -2.49 -1.59
C VAL A 68 -6.86 -1.56 -1.02
N GLY A 69 -8.10 -2.03 -0.88
CA GLY A 69 -9.19 -1.23 -0.30
C GLY A 69 -8.93 -0.82 1.15
N LEU A 70 -8.36 -1.73 1.96
CA LEU A 70 -7.94 -1.41 3.33
C LEU A 70 -6.90 -0.29 3.36
N ILE A 71 -5.88 -0.35 2.51
CA ILE A 71 -4.83 0.68 2.45
C ILE A 71 -5.42 2.05 2.17
N GLU A 72 -6.31 2.14 1.18
CA GLU A 72 -6.95 3.41 0.79
C GLU A 72 -7.84 3.94 1.92
N HIS A 73 -8.66 3.07 2.54
CA HIS A 73 -9.50 3.45 3.68
C HIS A 73 -8.66 3.96 4.88
N LEU A 74 -7.57 3.28 5.21
CA LEU A 74 -6.68 3.69 6.30
C LEU A 74 -6.04 5.06 6.03
N LEU A 75 -5.63 5.33 4.80
CA LEU A 75 -4.98 6.59 4.45
C LEU A 75 -5.97 7.75 4.32
N GLU A 76 -7.17 7.50 3.81
CA GLU A 76 -8.25 8.48 3.73
C GLU A 76 -8.71 8.95 5.12
N THR A 77 -8.93 8.00 6.04
CA THR A 77 -9.30 8.31 7.43
C THR A 77 -8.23 9.13 8.15
N HIS A 78 -6.96 9.01 7.76
CA HIS A 78 -5.86 9.78 8.33
C HIS A 78 -5.68 11.15 7.68
N ASP A 79 -5.92 11.27 6.36
CA ASP A 79 -5.85 12.55 5.65
C ASP A 79 -7.02 13.50 6.00
N GLY A 80 -8.05 13.01 6.71
CA GLY A 80 -9.21 13.80 7.12
C GLY A 80 -10.15 14.13 5.98
N GLY A 81 -10.06 13.40 4.85
CA GLY A 81 -11.01 13.50 3.76
C GLY A 81 -12.34 12.87 4.19
N GLU A 82 -13.40 13.68 4.21
CA GLU A 82 -14.77 13.18 4.34
C GLU A 82 -15.10 12.25 3.16
N ALA A 83 -15.56 11.03 3.49
CA ALA A 83 -15.98 9.99 2.55
C ALA A 83 -17.23 10.35 1.73
#